data_AF-A0A497PZJ5-F1
#
_entry.id   AF-A0A497PZJ5-F1
#
_cell.length_a   1.000
_cell.length_b   1.000
_cell.length_c   1.000
_cell.angle_alpha   90.00
_cell.angle_beta   90.00
_cell.angle_gamma   90.00
#
_symmetry.space_group_name_H-M   'P 1'
#
loop_
_entity.id
_entity.type
_entity.pdbx_description
1 polymer ?
#
loop_
_entity_poly.entity_id
_entity_poly.type
_entity_poly.pdbx_seq_one_letter_code
_entity_poly.pdbx_strand_id
1 'polypeptide(L)'
;MLIAALFAPYFISFGIVPTKASADPTGGSATIVFDMGHGQYKDSVFTAQDTWLANNLTAMGFHVVFAWGGLNDTILADARGLVIGSIYGTSNGFTAAEVTAIGDWFDDGKKFLWVGTDSDYSGNAYINDNASLILEEVGSHVYPEPISVSDAYSNCNASYRVVANGTST
;
A
#
# COMPACT_ATOMS: atom_id res chain seq x y z
N MET A 1 -11.48 -51.39 -25.38
CA MET A 1 -12.14 -51.55 -24.08
C MET A 1 -11.07 -51.44 -23.01
N LEU A 2 -11.20 -50.45 -22.12
CA LEU A 2 -10.32 -50.05 -21.00
C LEU A 2 -8.80 -49.93 -21.28
N ILE A 3 -8.33 -48.70 -21.50
CA ILE A 3 -6.99 -48.28 -21.09
C ILE A 3 -7.18 -47.48 -19.80
N ALA A 4 -6.82 -48.10 -18.68
CA ALA A 4 -6.53 -47.42 -17.43
C ALA A 4 -5.02 -47.56 -17.18
N ALA A 5 -4.44 -46.50 -16.60
CA ALA A 5 -3.08 -46.37 -16.07
C ALA A 5 -1.95 -45.96 -17.05
N LEU A 6 -1.70 -44.65 -17.09
CA LEU A 6 -0.43 -43.90 -17.11
C LEU A 6 -0.85 -42.50 -17.58
N PHE A 7 -0.85 -41.42 -16.80
CA PHE A 7 0.27 -40.81 -16.11
C PHE A 7 -0.26 -39.95 -14.96
N ALA A 8 0.21 -40.20 -13.73
CA ALA A 8 0.24 -39.19 -12.68
C ALA A 8 1.34 -38.15 -13.01
N PRO A 9 1.24 -36.92 -12.48
CA PRO A 9 1.49 -35.70 -13.24
C PRO A 9 2.97 -35.30 -13.24
N TYR A 10 3.50 -35.02 -14.43
CA TYR A 10 4.70 -34.20 -14.56
C TYR A 10 4.31 -32.73 -14.45
N PHE A 11 4.01 -32.27 -13.23
CA PHE A 11 4.25 -30.86 -12.90
C PHE A 11 5.76 -30.71 -12.74
N ILE A 12 6.45 -30.45 -13.85
CA ILE A 12 7.79 -29.89 -13.78
C ILE A 12 7.60 -28.51 -13.16
N SER A 13 7.93 -28.44 -11.87
CA SER A 13 8.05 -27.24 -11.06
C SER A 13 9.08 -26.31 -11.70
N PHE A 14 8.67 -25.51 -12.68
CA PHE A 14 9.23 -24.18 -12.87
C PHE A 14 8.57 -23.29 -11.82
N GLY A 15 8.84 -23.59 -10.55
CA GLY A 15 8.46 -22.72 -9.46
C GLY A 15 9.19 -21.41 -9.67
N ILE A 16 8.45 -20.36 -10.05
CA ILE A 16 8.90 -18.99 -9.83
C ILE A 16 9.13 -18.92 -8.32
N VAL A 17 10.39 -19.00 -7.89
CA VAL A 17 10.74 -18.68 -6.52
C VAL A 17 10.58 -17.17 -6.43
N PRO A 18 9.61 -16.65 -5.65
CA PRO A 18 9.51 -15.21 -5.49
C PRO A 18 10.81 -14.72 -4.86
N THR A 19 11.58 -13.96 -5.64
CA THR A 19 12.73 -13.25 -5.11
C THR A 19 12.19 -12.14 -4.21
N LYS A 20 12.78 -12.00 -3.01
CA LYS A 20 12.47 -10.85 -2.16
C LYS A 20 12.77 -9.60 -2.98
N ALA A 21 11.84 -8.66 -3.00
CA ALA A 21 12.10 -7.34 -3.55
C ALA A 21 13.33 -6.76 -2.83
N SER A 22 14.24 -6.17 -3.59
CA SER A 22 15.37 -5.40 -3.07
C SER A 22 15.54 -4.19 -3.95
N ALA A 23 16.13 -3.12 -3.42
CA ALA A 23 16.55 -2.00 -4.25
C ALA A 23 17.45 -2.53 -5.39
N ASP A 24 17.22 -2.07 -6.62
CA ASP A 24 18.05 -2.44 -7.76
C ASP A 24 19.49 -1.93 -7.53
N PRO A 25 20.49 -2.81 -7.38
CA PRO A 25 21.86 -2.40 -7.12
C PRO A 25 22.56 -1.78 -8.36
N THR A 26 21.94 -1.83 -9.53
CA THR A 26 22.55 -1.51 -10.84
C THR A 26 22.02 -0.26 -11.53
N GLY A 27 20.94 0.38 -11.05
CA GLY A 27 20.61 1.74 -11.50
C GLY A 27 19.15 2.17 -11.35
N GLY A 28 18.93 3.25 -10.60
CA GLY A 28 17.67 3.96 -10.41
C GLY A 28 17.53 4.43 -8.96
N SER A 29 16.87 5.56 -8.71
CA SER A 29 16.59 5.95 -7.33
C SER A 29 15.76 4.86 -6.63
N ALA A 30 16.14 4.49 -5.42
CA ALA A 30 15.48 3.50 -4.57
C ALA A 30 14.72 4.19 -3.44
N THR A 31 14.10 5.33 -3.73
CA THR A 31 13.42 6.12 -2.70
C THR A 31 11.97 5.66 -2.53
N ILE A 32 11.58 5.42 -1.27
CA ILE A 32 10.19 5.22 -0.85
C ILE A 32 9.80 6.44 -0.02
N VAL A 33 8.79 7.16 -0.48
CA VAL A 33 8.25 8.33 0.20
C VAL A 33 7.08 7.90 1.07
N PHE A 34 7.06 8.35 2.31
CA PHE A 34 5.95 8.24 3.25
C PHE A 34 5.33 9.62 3.40
N ASP A 35 4.06 9.76 3.07
CA ASP A 35 3.31 10.98 3.35
C ASP A 35 3.03 11.09 4.85
N MET A 36 3.38 12.25 5.41
CA MET A 36 3.12 12.65 6.79
C MET A 36 2.44 14.02 6.88
N GLY A 37 2.11 14.63 5.73
CA GLY A 37 1.50 15.96 5.65
C GLY A 37 0.00 15.98 5.91
N HIS A 38 -0.67 14.83 5.82
CA HIS A 38 -2.13 14.73 5.76
C HIS A 38 -2.72 14.04 7.00
N GLY A 39 -2.11 14.31 8.17
CA GLY A 39 -2.66 13.88 9.46
C GLY A 39 -2.50 12.39 9.77
N GLN A 40 -1.64 11.67 9.04
CA GLN A 40 -1.33 10.26 9.34
C GLN A 40 -0.46 10.09 10.59
N TYR A 41 0.24 11.15 11.00
CA TYR A 41 1.20 11.08 12.09
C TYR A 41 0.54 10.85 13.45
N LYS A 42 1.08 9.87 14.18
CA LYS A 42 0.79 9.64 15.59
C LYS A 42 2.06 9.09 16.24
N ASP A 43 2.56 9.73 17.30
CA ASP A 43 3.84 9.39 17.95
C ASP A 43 4.00 7.89 18.23
N SER A 44 2.95 7.26 18.78
CA SER A 44 2.96 5.84 19.12
C SER A 44 3.02 4.93 17.90
N VAL A 45 2.54 5.39 16.74
CA VAL A 45 2.57 4.64 15.49
C VAL A 45 3.90 4.87 14.77
N PHE A 46 4.33 6.13 14.71
CA PHE A 46 5.56 6.51 14.05
C PHE A 46 6.79 5.82 14.65
N THR A 47 6.90 5.85 15.99
CA THR A 47 8.04 5.28 16.71
C THR A 47 8.08 3.75 16.69
N ALA A 48 6.94 3.09 16.48
CA ALA A 48 6.84 1.64 16.49
C ALA A 48 6.71 1.06 15.08
N GLN A 49 5.60 1.32 14.38
CA GLN A 49 5.29 0.70 13.09
C GLN A 49 6.02 1.37 11.92
N ASP A 50 5.94 2.70 11.78
CA ASP A 50 6.52 3.38 10.61
C ASP A 50 8.05 3.29 10.63
N THR A 51 8.65 3.49 11.80
CA THR A 51 10.09 3.31 11.99
C THR A 51 10.52 1.87 11.74
N TRP A 52 9.74 0.88 12.17
CA TRP A 52 10.04 -0.53 11.89
C TRP A 52 10.00 -0.82 10.39
N LEU A 53 8.97 -0.38 9.68
CA LEU A 53 8.87 -0.57 8.23
C LEU A 53 10.00 0.15 7.49
N ALA A 54 10.29 1.41 7.86
CA ALA A 54 11.39 2.18 7.29
C ALA A 54 12.74 1.46 7.47
N ASN A 55 13.02 0.94 8.68
CA ASN A 55 14.24 0.20 8.94
C ASN A 55 14.36 -1.08 8.09
N ASN A 56 13.25 -1.79 7.87
CA ASN A 56 13.25 -2.96 6.98
C ASN A 56 13.52 -2.56 5.51
N LEU A 57 12.87 -1.49 5.03
CA LEU A 57 13.12 -0.95 3.69
C LEU A 57 14.57 -0.52 3.51
N THR A 58 15.15 0.15 4.50
CA THR A 58 16.57 0.51 4.50
C THR A 58 17.48 -0.72 4.51
N ALA A 59 17.16 -1.75 5.30
CA ALA A 59 17.90 -3.02 5.26
C ALA A 59 17.82 -3.72 3.89
N MET A 60 16.77 -3.44 3.11
CA MET A 60 16.59 -3.91 1.72
C MET A 60 17.23 -2.98 0.68
N GLY A 61 17.91 -1.91 1.11
CA GLY A 61 18.63 -0.96 0.25
C GLY A 61 17.81 0.24 -0.23
N PHE A 62 16.59 0.42 0.25
CA PHE A 62 15.77 1.59 -0.10
C PHE A 62 16.14 2.80 0.77
N HIS A 63 16.10 3.99 0.17
CA HIS A 63 16.14 5.26 0.89
C HIS A 63 14.71 5.64 1.29
N VAL A 64 14.48 5.99 2.55
CA VAL A 64 13.15 6.33 3.05
C VAL A 64 13.08 7.83 3.32
N VAL A 65 12.05 8.48 2.78
CA VAL A 65 11.79 9.92 2.98
C VAL A 65 10.42 10.08 3.63
N PHE A 66 10.36 10.82 4.74
CA PHE A 66 9.09 11.24 5.35
C PHE A 66 8.76 12.66 4.88
N ALA A 67 7.68 12.81 4.11
CA ALA A 67 7.24 14.08 3.55
C ALA A 67 6.26 14.78 4.50
N TRP A 68 6.74 15.79 5.24
CA TRP A 68 5.95 16.51 6.24
C TRP A 68 5.25 17.77 5.70
N GLY A 69 5.71 18.29 4.57
CA GLY A 69 5.26 19.57 4.00
C GLY A 69 4.31 19.43 2.80
N GLY A 70 3.73 18.25 2.61
CA GLY A 70 2.95 17.91 1.41
C GLY A 70 3.78 17.24 0.31
N LEU A 71 3.11 16.92 -0.79
CA LEU A 71 3.68 16.21 -1.95
C LEU A 71 3.85 17.14 -3.15
N ASN A 72 4.88 16.92 -3.96
CA ASN A 72 5.13 17.66 -5.19
C ASN A 72 6.16 16.93 -6.04
N ASP A 73 6.34 17.41 -7.27
CA ASP A 73 7.26 16.83 -8.26
C ASP A 73 8.69 16.69 -7.73
N THR A 74 9.17 17.61 -6.89
CA THR A 74 10.54 17.53 -6.36
C THR A 74 10.69 16.40 -5.34
N ILE A 75 9.69 16.21 -4.47
CA ILE A 75 9.68 15.12 -3.49
C ILE A 75 9.49 13.77 -4.19
N LEU A 76 8.70 13.74 -5.27
CA LEU A 76 8.34 12.51 -5.98
C LEU A 76 9.26 12.14 -7.15
N ALA A 77 10.06 13.07 -7.68
CA ALA A 77 10.88 12.87 -8.89
C ALA A 77 11.71 11.57 -8.86
N ASP A 78 12.34 11.31 -7.72
CA ASP A 78 13.19 10.16 -7.50
C ASP A 78 12.47 9.02 -6.75
N ALA A 79 11.19 9.15 -6.43
CA ALA A 79 10.44 8.13 -5.72
C ALA A 79 10.08 6.96 -6.65
N ARG A 80 10.26 5.74 -6.13
CA ARG A 80 9.73 4.48 -6.69
C ARG A 80 8.52 3.99 -5.96
N GLY A 81 8.38 4.38 -4.69
CA GLY A 81 7.24 4.05 -3.88
C GLY A 81 6.68 5.29 -3.21
N LEU A 82 5.36 5.35 -3.09
CA LEU A 82 4.64 6.30 -2.27
C LEU A 82 3.72 5.53 -1.32
N VAL A 83 3.85 5.81 -0.03
CA VAL A 83 3.01 5.25 1.04
C VAL A 83 2.22 6.39 1.67
N ILE A 84 0.91 6.36 1.47
CA ILE A 84 -0.05 7.26 2.09
C ILE A 84 -0.78 6.44 3.15
N GLY A 85 -0.61 6.78 4.42
CA GLY A 85 -1.41 6.19 5.51
C GLY A 85 -2.84 6.72 5.50
N SER A 86 -3.72 6.13 6.32
CA SER A 86 -5.10 6.61 6.47
C SER A 86 -5.11 8.08 6.90
N ILE A 87 -5.77 8.92 6.12
CA ILE A 87 -5.87 10.37 6.35
C ILE A 87 -6.92 10.62 7.42
N TYR A 88 -6.56 11.39 8.44
CA TYR A 88 -7.47 11.70 9.54
C TYR A 88 -7.79 13.19 9.54
N GLY A 89 -9.08 13.53 9.59
CA GLY A 89 -9.56 14.91 9.76
C GLY A 89 -9.96 15.62 8.46
N THR A 90 -11.01 16.43 8.55
CA THR A 90 -11.66 17.09 7.40
C THR A 90 -10.85 18.22 6.76
N SER A 91 -9.81 18.69 7.44
CA SER A 91 -8.92 19.74 6.96
C SER A 91 -7.64 19.21 6.30
N ASN A 92 -7.41 17.90 6.33
CA ASN A 92 -6.15 17.27 5.93
C ASN A 92 -6.24 16.63 4.53
N GLY A 93 -7.10 17.16 3.66
CA GLY A 93 -7.22 16.70 2.29
C GLY A 93 -6.07 17.17 1.41
N PHE A 94 -5.77 16.39 0.38
CA PHE A 94 -4.77 16.78 -0.63
C PHE A 94 -5.23 18.00 -1.41
N THR A 95 -4.27 18.86 -1.75
CA THR A 95 -4.50 19.92 -2.73
C THR A 95 -4.57 19.37 -4.14
N ALA A 96 -5.22 20.08 -5.06
CA ALA A 96 -5.26 19.69 -6.47
C ALA A 96 -3.85 19.54 -7.08
N ALA A 97 -2.90 20.37 -6.66
CA ALA A 97 -1.52 20.28 -7.13
C ALA A 97 -0.82 19.00 -6.65
N GLU A 98 -1.09 18.56 -5.42
CA GLU A 98 -0.59 17.29 -4.90
C GLU A 98 -1.17 16.11 -5.64
N VAL A 99 -2.49 16.13 -5.90
CA VAL A 99 -3.17 15.08 -6.66
C VAL A 99 -2.54 14.95 -8.05
N THR A 100 -2.41 16.05 -8.81
CA THR A 100 -1.76 16.04 -10.13
C THR A 100 -0.31 15.56 -10.06
N ALA A 101 0.48 16.01 -9.07
CA ALA A 101 1.86 15.55 -8.92
C ALA A 101 1.96 14.04 -8.69
N ILE A 102 0.99 13.45 -7.96
CA ILE A 102 0.91 12.00 -7.76
C ILE A 102 0.51 11.29 -9.05
N GLY A 103 -0.47 11.84 -9.79
CA GLY A 103 -0.89 11.32 -11.10
C GLY A 103 0.26 11.28 -12.09
N ASP A 104 0.90 12.42 -12.34
CA ASP A 104 2.05 12.55 -13.24
C ASP A 104 3.20 11.61 -12.82
N TRP A 105 3.50 11.56 -11.52
CA TRP A 105 4.50 10.63 -10.99
C TRP A 105 4.14 9.16 -11.23
N PHE A 106 2.88 8.77 -11.08
CA PHE A 106 2.46 7.38 -11.25
C PHE A 106 2.46 6.97 -12.73
N ASP A 107 2.08 7.88 -13.62
CA ASP A 107 2.03 7.68 -15.07
C ASP A 107 3.42 7.48 -15.71
N ASP A 108 4.49 7.97 -15.09
CA ASP A 108 5.88 7.62 -15.46
C ASP A 108 6.16 6.10 -15.39
N GLY A 109 5.30 5.36 -14.70
CA GLY A 109 5.34 3.91 -14.61
C GLY A 109 6.45 3.36 -13.71
N LYS A 110 6.42 2.05 -13.50
CA LYS A 110 7.32 1.33 -12.58
C LYS A 110 7.33 1.96 -11.17
N LYS A 111 6.15 2.39 -10.72
CA LYS A 111 5.90 2.95 -9.39
C LYS A 111 5.11 1.95 -8.54
N PHE A 112 5.29 2.06 -7.24
CA PHE A 112 4.50 1.39 -6.22
C PHE A 112 3.69 2.45 -5.47
N LEU A 113 2.38 2.30 -5.44
CA LEU A 113 1.50 3.18 -4.68
C LEU A 113 0.75 2.37 -3.62
N TRP A 114 0.82 2.83 -2.37
CA TRP A 114 -0.01 2.35 -1.28
C TRP A 114 -0.87 3.51 -0.77
N VAL A 115 -2.19 3.33 -0.80
CA VAL A 115 -3.16 4.28 -0.24
C VAL A 115 -3.92 3.57 0.88
N GLY A 116 -3.63 3.95 2.12
CA GLY A 116 -4.33 3.49 3.31
C GLY A 116 -5.65 4.21 3.51
N THR A 117 -6.64 3.49 4.01
CA THR A 117 -7.99 4.01 4.30
C THR A 117 -8.57 3.29 5.52
N ASP A 118 -9.57 3.89 6.16
CA ASP A 118 -10.35 3.25 7.22
C ASP A 118 -11.81 3.18 6.78
N SER A 119 -12.49 2.08 7.10
CA SER A 119 -13.94 1.94 6.88
C SER A 119 -14.77 2.90 7.73
N ASP A 120 -14.22 3.35 8.88
CA ASP A 120 -14.83 4.19 9.92
C ASP A 120 -16.37 4.25 9.90
N TYR A 121 -16.98 3.10 10.22
CA TYR A 121 -18.42 2.82 10.19
C TYR A 121 -19.29 3.82 10.99
N SER A 122 -18.68 4.64 11.86
CA SER A 122 -19.38 5.57 12.76
C SER A 122 -19.25 7.04 12.36
N GLY A 123 -18.66 7.33 11.20
CA GLY A 123 -18.77 8.64 10.55
C GLY A 123 -17.88 9.73 11.12
N ASN A 124 -16.67 9.44 11.59
CA ASN A 124 -15.67 10.49 11.86
C ASN A 124 -15.04 10.94 10.53
N ALA A 125 -15.88 11.54 9.69
CA ALA A 125 -15.57 12.53 8.66
C ALA A 125 -14.63 12.14 7.50
N TYR A 126 -15.20 12.04 6.28
CA TYR A 126 -14.58 12.19 4.94
C TYR A 126 -13.23 11.47 4.67
N ILE A 127 -12.94 10.34 5.33
CA ILE A 127 -11.66 9.61 5.17
C ILE A 127 -11.55 8.93 3.79
N ASN A 128 -12.66 8.36 3.30
CA ASN A 128 -12.67 7.60 2.04
C ASN A 128 -12.54 8.47 0.79
N ASP A 129 -13.08 9.69 0.82
CA ASP A 129 -13.05 10.59 -0.34
C ASP A 129 -11.61 11.03 -0.65
N ASN A 130 -10.79 11.28 0.38
CA ASN A 130 -9.38 11.64 0.20
C ASN A 130 -8.58 10.52 -0.47
N ALA A 131 -8.79 9.26 -0.06
CA ALA A 131 -8.17 8.12 -0.69
C ALA A 131 -8.73 7.90 -2.12
N SER A 132 -10.04 8.08 -2.30
CA SER A 132 -10.69 7.97 -3.62
C SER A 132 -10.17 9.00 -4.62
N LEU A 133 -9.87 10.23 -4.18
CA LEU A 133 -9.28 11.26 -5.04
C LEU A 133 -7.94 10.81 -5.65
N ILE A 134 -7.05 10.25 -4.82
CA ILE A 134 -5.76 9.74 -5.30
C ILE A 134 -5.95 8.52 -6.20
N LEU A 135 -6.84 7.60 -5.81
CA LEU A 135 -7.09 6.36 -6.55
C LEU A 135 -7.72 6.65 -7.92
N GLU A 136 -8.64 7.59 -8.01
CA GLU A 136 -9.23 8.06 -9.27
C GLU A 136 -8.16 8.66 -10.18
N GLU A 137 -7.31 9.54 -9.65
CA GLU A 137 -6.26 10.23 -10.41
C GLU A 137 -5.31 9.24 -11.09
N VAL A 138 -4.94 8.15 -10.40
CA VAL A 138 -4.07 7.11 -10.96
C VAL A 138 -4.82 6.04 -11.78
N GLY A 139 -6.10 6.28 -12.09
CA GLY A 139 -6.92 5.39 -12.92
C GLY A 139 -7.35 4.09 -12.23
N SER A 140 -7.35 4.02 -10.90
CA SER A 140 -7.95 2.90 -10.17
C SER A 140 -9.46 2.89 -10.36
N HIS A 141 -10.06 1.70 -10.26
CA HIS A 141 -11.51 1.50 -10.18
C HIS A 141 -11.93 0.77 -8.89
N VAL A 142 -11.02 0.71 -7.92
CA VAL A 142 -11.27 0.18 -6.58
C VAL A 142 -11.14 1.34 -5.61
N TYR A 143 -12.22 1.62 -4.89
CA TYR A 143 -12.31 2.73 -3.95
C TYR A 143 -12.69 2.23 -2.57
N PRO A 144 -12.23 2.89 -1.52
CA PRO A 144 -12.68 2.59 -0.18
C PRO A 144 -14.14 3.00 0.01
N GLU A 145 -14.90 2.09 0.60
CA GLU A 145 -16.28 2.31 1.00
C GLU A 145 -16.40 2.16 2.51
N PRO A 146 -17.38 2.80 3.17
CA PRO A 146 -17.63 2.65 4.60
C PRO A 146 -18.30 1.30 4.90
N ILE A 147 -17.64 0.22 4.51
CA ILE A 147 -18.09 -1.17 4.63
C ILE A 147 -16.98 -2.01 5.25
N SER A 148 -17.34 -3.20 5.71
CA SER A 148 -16.39 -4.18 6.27
C SER A 148 -16.47 -5.48 5.48
N VAL A 149 -15.33 -6.09 5.20
CA VAL A 149 -15.31 -7.49 4.79
C VAL A 149 -15.84 -8.35 5.95
N SER A 150 -16.71 -9.31 5.65
CA SER A 150 -17.27 -10.22 6.66
C SER A 150 -17.13 -11.67 6.22
N ASP A 151 -16.57 -12.50 7.08
CA ASP A 151 -16.45 -13.94 6.90
C ASP A 151 -16.97 -14.66 8.15
N ALA A 152 -18.09 -15.36 8.00
CA ALA A 152 -18.72 -16.07 9.13
C ALA A 152 -17.93 -17.32 9.58
N TYR A 153 -16.97 -17.79 8.79
CA TYR A 153 -16.25 -19.04 9.00
C TYR A 153 -14.77 -18.82 9.33
N SER A 154 -14.07 -17.95 8.59
CA SER A 154 -12.65 -17.64 8.81
C SER A 154 -12.48 -16.28 9.49
N ASN A 155 -12.71 -16.25 10.80
CA ASN A 155 -12.64 -15.01 11.58
C ASN A 155 -12.03 -15.16 12.98
N CYS A 156 -11.59 -14.02 13.53
CA CYS A 156 -11.05 -13.89 14.88
C CYS A 156 -12.17 -13.61 15.90
N ASN A 157 -13.07 -14.57 16.11
CA ASN A 157 -14.21 -14.55 17.05
C ASN A 157 -15.37 -13.58 16.70
N ALA A 158 -15.35 -12.92 15.55
CA ALA A 158 -16.46 -12.11 15.05
C ALA A 158 -16.36 -11.96 13.53
N SER A 159 -17.48 -12.03 12.81
CA SER A 159 -17.45 -12.13 11.33
C SER A 159 -16.76 -10.96 10.63
N TYR A 160 -16.75 -9.76 11.21
CA TYR A 160 -16.05 -8.58 10.69
C TYR A 160 -14.53 -8.58 10.93
N ARG A 161 -14.00 -9.58 11.66
CA ARG A 161 -12.55 -9.74 11.93
C ARG A 161 -12.00 -10.88 11.07
N VAL A 162 -12.06 -10.68 9.77
CA VAL A 162 -11.67 -11.68 8.77
C VAL A 162 -10.19 -12.01 8.92
N VAL A 163 -9.85 -13.30 8.91
CA VAL A 163 -8.45 -13.74 8.94
C VAL A 163 -7.80 -13.39 7.60
N ALA A 164 -6.91 -12.40 7.60
CA ALA A 164 -6.18 -11.99 6.40
C ALA A 164 -5.10 -13.00 5.98
N ASN A 165 -4.52 -13.71 6.94
CA ASN A 165 -3.45 -14.68 6.73
C ASN A 165 -3.42 -15.68 7.89
N GLY A 166 -3.46 -16.98 7.57
CA GLY A 166 -3.10 -18.04 8.49
C GLY A 166 -1.62 -18.39 8.32
N THR A 167 -0.71 -17.63 8.91
CA THR A 167 0.69 -18.05 8.97
C THR A 167 0.76 -19.24 9.90
N SER A 168 0.98 -20.42 9.33
CA SER A 168 1.39 -21.60 10.09
C SER A 168 2.63 -21.23 10.90
N THR A 169 2.49 -21.20 12.23
CA THR A 169 3.59 -21.15 13.19
C THR A 169 4.43 -22.40 13.11
#